data_AF-A0A947MWS0-F1
#
_entry.id   AF-A0A947MWS0-F1
#
_cell.length_a   1.000
_cell.length_b   1.000
_cell.length_c   1.000
_cell.angle_alpha   90.00
_cell.angle_beta   90.00
_cell.angle_gamma   90.00
#
_symmetry.space_group_name_H-M   'P 1'
#
loop_
_entity.id
_entity.type
_entity.pdbx_description
1 polymer ?
#
loop_
_entity_poly.entity_id
_entity_poly.type
_entity_poly.pdbx_seq_one_letter_code
_entity_poly.pdbx_strand_id
1 'polypeptide(L)'
;MVQTITCPHCSTAFEITDKDLAFYKKVSPEFGGKKFDIPPPSLCPQCRVQRRMAWRNDRSFYHRPCSMCGEQMISIYPADSPYAIYHASEWYGDKWDPMDYGMEVDLNKSFLEQFKELMLKVPRLGMDIVNCQNSEYCNYCGDDKNCYLDIAGEANEDCYYNLFTKYSKNCVDNTFAYHSTLCYECIQVYNCYNVRHAMYMDGCSDCAFCYDCKGCKDCLLSINLRDKQYVILNEQHTKEEYEKKLAELKLNSYESVLNVFDIWNKMRIEKGIYRDMSNLNCENSTGNNLKDCKNCTECYNASNCEDCKYLYDVLDAKDCQDLNYSLYKPEVSYDLISTLQMRNCAFSLASHYCNDVYYCEMCNNSHDLFGCIALNHKENCILNKQYSKEEYEELVPKIIEKMKADKEWGYFFPVEMSPSAYNETVA
;
A
#
# COMPACT_ATOMS: atom_id res chain seq x y z
N MET A 1 -29.96 8.03 -11.54
CA MET A 1 -30.13 9.04 -10.50
C MET A 1 -28.76 9.44 -9.98
N VAL A 2 -28.65 10.67 -9.48
CA VAL A 2 -27.46 11.15 -8.77
C VAL A 2 -27.97 11.82 -7.49
N GLN A 3 -27.49 11.38 -6.34
CA GLN A 3 -27.79 11.96 -5.04
C GLN A 3 -26.55 12.72 -4.55
N THR A 4 -26.70 14.01 -4.28
CA THR A 4 -25.65 14.80 -3.62
C THR A 4 -25.79 14.67 -2.10
N ILE A 5 -24.69 14.34 -1.41
CA ILE A 5 -24.61 14.22 0.05
C ILE A 5 -23.57 15.21 0.57
N THR A 6 -23.86 15.86 1.70
CA THR A 6 -22.87 16.70 2.41
C THR A 6 -22.09 15.83 3.40
N CYS A 7 -20.77 15.76 3.26
CA CYS A 7 -19.91 15.03 4.18
C CYS A 7 -20.03 15.62 5.60
N PRO A 8 -20.36 14.84 6.64
CA PRO A 8 -20.54 15.35 7.99
C PRO A 8 -19.22 15.78 8.66
N HIS A 9 -18.08 15.34 8.14
CA HIS A 9 -16.75 15.67 8.68
C HIS A 9 -16.22 17.00 8.12
N CYS A 10 -16.18 17.15 6.79
CA CYS A 10 -15.56 18.31 6.13
C CYS A 10 -16.55 19.27 5.44
N SER A 11 -17.86 19.01 5.51
CA SER A 11 -18.92 19.76 4.81
C SER A 11 -18.84 19.79 3.27
N THR A 12 -17.88 19.10 2.65
CA THR A 12 -17.79 18.96 1.19
C THR A 12 -18.95 18.13 0.66
N ALA A 13 -19.61 18.63 -0.39
CA ALA A 13 -20.62 17.88 -1.13
C ALA A 13 -19.95 16.81 -2.04
N PHE A 14 -20.49 15.61 -2.08
CA PHE A 14 -20.07 14.53 -2.99
C PHE A 14 -21.30 13.81 -3.56
N GLU A 15 -21.11 13.10 -4.67
CA GLU A 15 -22.19 12.45 -5.41
C GLU A 15 -22.22 10.93 -5.20
N ILE A 16 -23.43 10.37 -5.19
CA ILE A 16 -23.70 8.94 -5.22
C ILE A 16 -24.61 8.65 -6.42
N THR A 17 -24.11 7.84 -7.34
CA THR A 17 -24.75 7.51 -8.62
C THR A 17 -25.40 6.13 -8.56
N ASP A 18 -26.27 5.81 -9.54
CA ASP A 18 -26.83 4.45 -9.67
C ASP A 18 -25.76 3.36 -9.77
N LYS A 19 -24.59 3.66 -10.37
CA LYS A 19 -23.45 2.73 -10.43
C LYS A 19 -22.91 2.42 -9.04
N ASP A 20 -22.81 3.44 -8.18
CA ASP A 20 -22.32 3.29 -6.80
C ASP A 20 -23.32 2.46 -5.97
N LEU A 21 -24.63 2.72 -6.12
CA LEU A 21 -25.67 1.92 -5.47
C LEU A 21 -25.68 0.47 -5.94
N ALA A 22 -25.42 0.23 -7.24
CA ALA A 22 -25.25 -1.12 -7.78
C ALA A 22 -24.00 -1.82 -7.22
N PHE A 23 -22.90 -1.09 -7.03
CA PHE A 23 -21.69 -1.58 -6.38
C PHE A 23 -21.95 -1.98 -4.93
N TYR A 24 -22.54 -1.12 -4.08
CA TYR A 24 -22.76 -1.48 -2.68
C TYR A 24 -23.67 -2.72 -2.56
N LYS A 25 -24.67 -2.83 -3.45
CA LYS A 25 -25.50 -4.05 -3.56
C LYS A 25 -24.74 -5.29 -4.06
N LYS A 26 -23.70 -5.13 -4.89
CA LYS A 26 -22.80 -6.21 -5.33
C LYS A 26 -22.00 -6.76 -4.15
N VAL A 27 -21.41 -5.89 -3.31
CA VAL A 27 -20.60 -6.30 -2.14
C VAL A 27 -21.38 -6.72 -0.90
N SER A 28 -22.69 -6.44 -0.82
CA SER A 28 -23.55 -6.85 0.30
C SER A 28 -23.52 -8.37 0.56
N PRO A 29 -23.11 -8.86 1.74
CA PRO A 29 -23.01 -10.28 2.06
C PRO A 29 -24.37 -11.00 2.11
N GLU A 30 -24.31 -12.33 2.09
CA GLU A 30 -25.44 -13.21 2.39
C GLU A 30 -25.06 -14.15 3.54
N PHE A 31 -25.93 -14.25 4.55
CA PHE A 31 -25.80 -15.18 5.67
C PHE A 31 -27.17 -15.79 5.95
N GLY A 32 -27.24 -17.10 6.20
CA GLY A 32 -28.49 -17.82 6.45
C GLY A 32 -29.52 -17.70 5.31
N GLY A 33 -29.06 -17.52 4.06
CA GLY A 33 -29.93 -17.28 2.90
C GLY A 33 -30.58 -15.89 2.85
N LYS A 34 -30.13 -14.94 3.67
CA LYS A 34 -30.58 -13.55 3.68
C LYS A 34 -29.44 -12.63 3.29
N LYS A 35 -29.67 -11.76 2.30
CA LYS A 35 -28.73 -10.71 1.90
C LYS A 35 -28.80 -9.51 2.87
N PHE A 36 -27.65 -8.99 3.25
CA PHE A 36 -27.49 -7.87 4.18
C PHE A 36 -26.92 -6.66 3.45
N ASP A 37 -27.80 -5.75 3.04
CA ASP A 37 -27.40 -4.59 2.26
C ASP A 37 -26.37 -3.70 3.00
N ILE A 38 -25.28 -3.38 2.30
CA ILE A 38 -24.28 -2.40 2.73
C ILE A 38 -24.80 -1.00 2.33
N PRO A 39 -24.88 -0.04 3.28
CA PRO A 39 -25.24 1.33 2.97
C PRO A 39 -24.12 2.05 2.20
N PRO A 40 -24.47 3.06 1.38
CA PRO A 40 -23.49 3.95 0.79
C PRO A 40 -22.72 4.77 1.85
N PRO A 41 -21.51 5.28 1.52
CA PRO A 41 -20.71 6.11 2.40
C PRO A 41 -21.44 7.38 2.85
N SER A 42 -21.28 7.71 4.14
CA SER A 42 -21.63 9.01 4.71
C SER A 42 -20.50 10.04 4.55
N LEU A 43 -19.24 9.59 4.49
CA LEU A 43 -18.05 10.41 4.32
C LEU A 43 -17.68 10.57 2.84
N CYS A 44 -17.20 11.76 2.44
CA CYS A 44 -16.61 11.96 1.12
C CYS A 44 -15.31 11.16 0.95
N PRO A 45 -14.86 10.89 -0.30
CA PRO A 45 -13.67 10.07 -0.57
C PRO A 45 -12.43 10.48 0.22
N GLN A 46 -12.11 11.78 0.25
CA GLN A 46 -10.94 12.29 1.00
C GLN A 46 -10.99 11.96 2.50
N CYS A 47 -12.16 12.08 3.13
CA CYS A 47 -12.32 11.74 4.55
C CYS A 47 -12.24 10.23 4.80
N ARG A 48 -12.65 9.40 3.83
CA ARG A 48 -12.48 7.94 3.92
C ARG A 48 -11.01 7.55 3.79
N VAL A 49 -10.27 8.16 2.87
CA VAL A 49 -8.80 8.00 2.74
C VAL A 49 -8.11 8.33 4.07
N GLN A 50 -8.34 9.52 4.64
CA GLN A 50 -7.76 9.93 5.93
C GLN A 50 -8.08 8.93 7.06
N ARG A 51 -9.36 8.51 7.17
CA ARG A 51 -9.79 7.51 8.15
C ARG A 51 -9.02 6.19 8.01
N ARG A 52 -8.81 5.68 6.79
CA ARG A 52 -8.07 4.44 6.55
C ARG A 52 -6.58 4.62 6.88
N MET A 53 -5.96 5.67 6.34
CA MET A 53 -4.53 5.94 6.54
C MET A 53 -4.15 6.09 8.02
N ALA A 54 -5.07 6.58 8.86
CA ALA A 54 -4.85 6.73 10.30
C ALA A 54 -4.60 5.41 11.05
N TRP A 55 -4.69 4.26 10.40
CA TRP A 55 -4.41 2.93 10.97
C TRP A 55 -3.04 2.35 10.60
N ARG A 56 -2.26 3.03 9.77
CA ARG A 56 -0.98 2.54 9.26
C ARG A 56 0.16 3.46 9.66
N ASN A 57 1.16 2.89 10.35
CA ASN A 57 2.43 3.52 10.68
C ASN A 57 3.53 2.91 9.82
N ASP A 58 4.07 3.69 8.90
CA ASP A 58 5.15 3.25 8.01
C ASP A 58 6.54 3.51 8.58
N ARG A 59 6.77 4.58 9.37
CA ARG A 59 8.13 5.10 9.64
C ARG A 59 8.41 5.54 11.09
N SER A 60 7.45 5.44 12.00
CA SER A 60 7.64 5.80 13.42
C SER A 60 8.07 4.57 14.21
N PHE A 61 9.37 4.45 14.51
CA PHE A 61 9.97 3.26 15.11
C PHE A 61 10.47 3.50 16.54
N TYR A 62 10.29 2.47 17.37
CA TYR A 62 10.60 2.50 18.80
C TYR A 62 11.47 1.31 19.22
N HIS A 63 12.44 1.56 20.09
CA HIS A 63 13.09 0.51 20.87
C HIS A 63 12.22 0.17 22.08
N ARG A 64 11.77 -1.09 22.19
CA ARG A 64 11.04 -1.59 23.36
C ARG A 64 11.37 -3.07 23.62
N PRO A 65 11.18 -3.58 24.85
CA PRO A 65 11.22 -5.01 25.08
C PRO A 65 10.01 -5.71 24.41
N CYS A 66 10.26 -6.90 23.88
CA CYS A 66 9.24 -7.88 23.51
C CYS A 66 8.49 -8.35 24.77
N SER A 67 7.17 -8.43 24.67
CA SER A 67 6.29 -8.71 25.81
C SER A 67 6.24 -10.21 26.17
N MET A 68 6.74 -11.09 25.28
CA MET A 68 6.88 -12.53 25.55
C MET A 68 8.27 -12.89 26.10
N CYS A 69 9.35 -12.51 25.41
CA CYS A 69 10.71 -12.92 25.77
C CYS A 69 11.53 -11.88 26.56
N GLY A 70 11.08 -10.62 26.63
CA GLY A 70 11.77 -9.53 27.33
C GLY A 70 12.98 -8.92 26.59
N GLU A 71 13.41 -9.51 25.47
CA GLU A 71 14.51 -9.01 24.65
C GLU A 71 14.15 -7.70 23.94
N GLN A 72 15.14 -6.85 23.68
CA GLN A 72 14.95 -5.56 23.00
C GLN A 72 14.68 -5.74 21.50
N MET A 73 13.71 -4.99 20.99
CA MET A 73 13.27 -5.05 19.59
C MET A 73 12.97 -3.66 19.03
N ILE A 74 12.97 -3.57 17.69
CA ILE A 74 12.32 -2.47 16.96
C ILE A 74 10.83 -2.77 16.88
N SER A 75 9.99 -1.74 17.02
CA SER A 75 8.55 -1.85 16.82
C SER A 75 7.92 -0.56 16.32
N ILE A 76 6.79 -0.67 15.61
CA ILE A 76 5.89 0.45 15.30
C ILE A 76 5.06 0.95 16.49
N TYR A 77 5.18 0.31 17.66
CA TYR A 77 4.44 0.65 18.88
C TYR A 77 5.37 1.19 19.96
N PRO A 78 5.05 2.32 20.63
CA PRO A 78 5.86 2.86 21.70
C PRO A 78 5.83 1.97 22.95
N ALA A 79 6.74 2.23 23.90
CA ALA A 79 6.91 1.39 25.09
C ALA A 79 5.75 1.49 26.10
N ASP A 80 5.00 2.58 26.08
CA ASP A 80 3.80 2.85 26.90
C ASP A 80 2.48 2.47 26.19
N SER A 81 2.57 1.88 24.99
CA SER A 81 1.42 1.33 24.27
C SER A 81 0.67 0.29 25.12
N PRO A 82 -0.69 0.30 25.15
CA PRO A 82 -1.48 -0.57 26.02
C PRO A 82 -1.48 -2.04 25.59
N TYR A 83 -0.94 -2.36 24.41
CA TYR A 83 -0.93 -3.71 23.87
C TYR A 83 0.31 -4.50 24.30
N ALA A 84 0.14 -5.81 24.51
CA ALA A 84 1.27 -6.73 24.50
C ALA A 84 1.82 -6.84 23.07
N ILE A 85 3.09 -6.49 22.86
CA ILE A 85 3.74 -6.53 21.54
C ILE A 85 4.80 -7.65 21.52
N TYR A 86 4.80 -8.48 20.49
CA TYR A 86 5.74 -9.60 20.29
C TYR A 86 6.69 -9.37 19.11
N HIS A 87 7.90 -9.93 19.21
CA HIS A 87 8.78 -10.19 18.08
C HIS A 87 8.07 -11.04 17.01
N ALA A 88 8.39 -10.85 15.73
CA ALA A 88 7.85 -11.69 14.65
C ALA A 88 8.14 -13.20 14.86
N SER A 89 9.34 -13.54 15.32
CA SER A 89 9.73 -14.93 15.66
C SER A 89 8.90 -15.57 16.77
N GLU A 90 8.36 -14.77 17.70
CA GLU A 90 7.51 -15.23 18.81
C GLU A 90 6.03 -15.17 18.45
N TRP A 91 5.64 -14.19 17.64
CA TRP A 91 4.30 -14.03 17.10
C TRP A 91 3.90 -15.22 16.20
N TYR A 92 4.78 -15.64 15.30
CA TYR A 92 4.58 -16.79 14.42
C TYR A 92 5.00 -18.13 15.06
N GLY A 93 5.41 -18.15 16.32
CA GLY A 93 5.85 -19.35 17.04
C GLY A 93 4.74 -20.00 17.89
N ASP A 94 4.87 -21.30 18.15
CA ASP A 94 3.86 -22.13 18.84
C ASP A 94 3.74 -21.88 20.36
N LYS A 95 4.21 -20.74 20.88
CA LYS A 95 4.24 -20.43 22.32
C LYS A 95 2.94 -19.81 22.85
N TRP A 96 2.00 -19.48 21.98
CA TRP A 96 0.71 -18.89 22.32
C TRP A 96 -0.33 -19.27 21.25
N ASP A 97 -1.62 -19.36 21.63
CA ASP A 97 -2.72 -19.57 20.68
C ASP A 97 -3.64 -18.31 20.71
N PRO A 98 -3.90 -17.66 19.56
CA PRO A 98 -4.88 -16.57 19.51
C PRO A 98 -6.30 -16.97 19.96
N MET A 99 -6.64 -18.27 19.88
CA MET A 99 -7.92 -18.82 20.36
C MET A 99 -8.09 -18.74 21.89
N ASP A 100 -7.00 -18.69 22.67
CA ASP A 100 -7.06 -18.54 24.13
C ASP A 100 -7.72 -17.21 24.56
N TYR A 101 -7.80 -16.25 23.65
CA TYR A 101 -8.41 -14.93 23.82
C TYR A 101 -9.86 -14.86 23.32
N GLY A 102 -10.43 -15.98 22.86
CA GLY A 102 -11.77 -16.05 22.27
C GLY A 102 -12.89 -15.51 23.19
N MET A 103 -13.78 -14.70 22.63
CA MET A 103 -14.90 -14.08 23.34
C MET A 103 -16.25 -14.53 22.78
N GLU A 104 -17.22 -14.77 23.66
CA GLU A 104 -18.63 -14.91 23.27
C GLU A 104 -19.22 -13.53 22.93
N VAL A 105 -20.13 -13.49 21.95
CA VAL A 105 -20.82 -12.25 21.57
C VAL A 105 -21.96 -11.93 22.53
N ASP A 106 -21.90 -10.76 23.15
CA ASP A 106 -23.01 -10.14 23.88
C ASP A 106 -23.80 -9.19 22.96
N LEU A 107 -25.02 -9.59 22.58
CA LEU A 107 -25.92 -8.78 21.74
C LEU A 107 -26.52 -7.56 22.47
N ASN A 108 -26.23 -7.37 23.77
CA ASN A 108 -26.63 -6.17 24.51
C ASN A 108 -25.61 -5.02 24.41
N LYS A 109 -24.36 -5.32 24.03
CA LYS A 109 -23.28 -4.32 23.80
C LYS A 109 -23.23 -3.89 22.32
N SER A 110 -22.44 -2.85 22.02
CA SER A 110 -22.02 -2.62 20.62
C SER A 110 -21.06 -3.72 20.15
N PHE A 111 -20.98 -3.94 18.84
CA PHE A 111 -20.03 -4.92 18.30
C PHE A 111 -18.60 -4.36 18.26
N LEU A 112 -18.45 -3.10 17.84
CA LEU A 112 -17.13 -2.45 17.79
C LEU A 112 -16.53 -2.21 19.18
N GLU A 113 -17.35 -2.03 20.22
CA GLU A 113 -16.90 -2.04 21.62
C GLU A 113 -16.26 -3.37 22.00
N GLN A 114 -16.91 -4.50 21.69
CA GLN A 114 -16.40 -5.85 21.96
C GLN A 114 -15.14 -6.16 21.15
N PHE A 115 -15.10 -5.71 19.89
CA PHE A 115 -13.89 -5.78 19.06
C PHE A 115 -12.73 -5.01 19.70
N LYS A 116 -12.96 -3.79 20.18
CA LYS A 116 -11.94 -2.99 20.90
C LYS A 116 -11.49 -3.63 22.21
N GLU A 117 -12.41 -4.27 22.96
CA GLU A 117 -12.05 -5.07 24.14
C GLU A 117 -11.12 -6.25 23.78
N LEU A 118 -11.31 -6.88 22.62
CA LEU A 118 -10.44 -7.96 22.13
C LEU A 118 -9.09 -7.43 21.63
N MET A 119 -9.07 -6.33 20.86
CA MET A 119 -7.86 -5.65 20.36
C MET A 119 -6.83 -5.35 21.47
N LEU A 120 -7.30 -5.08 22.70
CA LEU A 120 -6.47 -4.74 23.86
C LEU A 120 -5.93 -5.97 24.61
N LYS A 121 -6.53 -7.15 24.40
CA LYS A 121 -6.16 -8.40 25.09
C LYS A 121 -5.23 -9.26 24.24
N VAL A 122 -5.55 -9.41 22.95
CA VAL A 122 -4.71 -10.16 22.02
C VAL A 122 -3.38 -9.41 21.86
N PRO A 123 -2.23 -10.10 21.91
CA PRO A 123 -0.96 -9.47 21.59
C PRO A 123 -0.93 -8.94 20.14
N ARG A 124 0.13 -8.22 19.77
CA ARG A 124 0.33 -7.69 18.40
C ARG A 124 1.72 -8.03 17.87
N LEU A 125 1.80 -8.23 16.55
CA LEU A 125 3.05 -8.27 15.81
C LEU A 125 3.75 -6.91 15.86
N GLY A 126 4.98 -6.85 16.40
CA GLY A 126 5.68 -5.59 16.63
C GLY A 126 6.24 -4.89 15.39
N MET A 127 6.60 -5.67 14.38
CA MET A 127 7.06 -5.27 13.04
C MET A 127 6.55 -6.34 12.07
N ASP A 128 5.93 -5.94 10.96
CA ASP A 128 5.47 -6.91 9.95
C ASP A 128 6.63 -7.28 9.03
N ILE A 129 7.36 -8.33 9.42
CA ILE A 129 8.51 -8.87 8.70
C ILE A 129 8.39 -10.38 8.52
N VAL A 130 8.59 -10.84 7.29
CA VAL A 130 8.53 -12.26 6.92
C VAL A 130 9.82 -12.67 6.23
N ASN A 131 10.55 -13.63 6.81
CA ASN A 131 11.81 -14.17 6.26
C ASN A 131 12.92 -13.12 5.98
N CYS A 132 12.94 -12.01 6.71
CA CYS A 132 13.95 -10.97 6.55
C CYS A 132 15.26 -11.27 7.33
N GLN A 133 16.42 -10.93 6.77
CA GLN A 133 17.74 -11.11 7.36
C GLN A 133 18.52 -9.79 7.47
N ASN A 134 18.93 -9.38 8.68
CA ASN A 134 19.70 -8.14 8.91
C ASN A 134 18.98 -6.90 8.34
N SER A 135 17.69 -6.80 8.68
CA SER A 135 16.71 -5.84 8.12
C SER A 135 15.68 -5.41 9.17
N GLU A 136 16.10 -5.19 10.42
CA GLU A 136 15.21 -4.96 11.59
C GLU A 136 14.41 -3.64 11.51
N TYR A 137 14.78 -2.75 10.60
CA TYR A 137 14.13 -1.46 10.34
C TYR A 137 13.26 -1.47 9.08
N CYS A 138 12.97 -2.64 8.52
CA CYS A 138 12.06 -2.79 7.40
C CYS A 138 10.65 -3.17 7.91
N ASN A 139 9.60 -2.55 7.40
CA ASN A 139 8.23 -2.79 7.88
C ASN A 139 7.26 -3.08 6.73
N TYR A 140 6.34 -4.02 6.94
CA TYR A 140 5.50 -4.63 5.92
C TYR A 140 6.33 -5.33 4.81
N CYS A 141 7.45 -5.96 5.19
CA CYS A 141 8.45 -6.49 4.27
C CYS A 141 8.51 -8.03 4.26
N GLY A 142 8.79 -8.59 3.07
CA GLY A 142 8.99 -10.04 2.87
C GLY A 142 10.31 -10.37 2.16
N ASP A 143 11.01 -11.41 2.58
CA ASP A 143 12.23 -11.95 1.93
C ASP A 143 13.42 -10.96 1.79
N ASP A 144 13.42 -9.85 2.53
CA ASP A 144 14.45 -8.82 2.47
C ASP A 144 15.77 -9.17 3.19
N LYS A 145 16.90 -8.74 2.65
CA LYS A 145 18.23 -9.05 3.18
C LYS A 145 19.18 -7.84 3.16
N ASN A 146 19.77 -7.50 4.31
CA ASN A 146 20.66 -6.35 4.49
C ASN A 146 20.00 -5.00 4.11
N CYS A 147 18.70 -4.86 4.36
CA CYS A 147 17.95 -3.66 4.00
C CYS A 147 17.77 -2.72 5.21
N TYR A 148 17.59 -1.43 4.97
CA TYR A 148 17.40 -0.45 6.05
C TYR A 148 16.35 0.60 5.67
N LEU A 149 15.33 0.78 6.51
CA LEU A 149 14.20 1.69 6.29
C LEU A 149 13.47 1.45 4.95
N ASP A 150 13.38 0.19 4.51
CA ASP A 150 12.52 -0.23 3.40
C ASP A 150 11.10 -0.48 3.92
N ILE A 151 10.10 0.07 3.23
CA ILE A 151 8.69 -0.04 3.63
C ILE A 151 7.92 -0.73 2.51
N ALA A 152 7.09 -1.72 2.85
CA ALA A 152 6.29 -2.48 1.88
C ALA A 152 7.15 -3.12 0.75
N GLY A 153 8.35 -3.55 1.08
CA GLY A 153 9.30 -4.23 0.20
C GLY A 153 9.04 -5.74 0.08
N GLU A 154 9.51 -6.35 -1.01
CA GLU A 154 9.52 -7.80 -1.16
C GLU A 154 10.74 -8.23 -1.98
N ALA A 155 11.55 -9.13 -1.42
CA ALA A 155 12.76 -9.69 -2.02
C ALA A 155 13.83 -8.64 -2.42
N ASN A 156 14.03 -7.62 -1.57
CA ASN A 156 15.15 -6.69 -1.71
C ASN A 156 16.42 -7.23 -1.06
N GLU A 157 17.55 -7.07 -1.75
CA GLU A 157 18.89 -7.32 -1.18
C GLU A 157 19.71 -6.02 -1.20
N ASP A 158 20.28 -5.67 -0.05
CA ASP A 158 21.26 -4.60 0.17
C ASP A 158 20.89 -3.22 -0.43
N CYS A 159 19.78 -2.64 0.05
CA CYS A 159 19.35 -1.28 -0.29
C CYS A 159 18.85 -0.49 0.94
N TYR A 160 18.67 0.83 0.78
CA TYR A 160 18.44 1.76 1.88
C TYR A 160 17.32 2.77 1.53
N TYR A 161 16.41 3.04 2.49
CA TYR A 161 15.37 4.09 2.55
C TYR A 161 14.05 3.89 1.77
N ASN A 162 13.94 2.84 0.95
CA ASN A 162 13.02 2.73 -0.18
C ASN A 162 11.51 2.53 0.15
N LEU A 163 10.72 2.60 -0.93
CA LEU A 163 9.33 2.17 -1.12
C LEU A 163 9.06 2.41 -2.62
N PHE A 164 9.46 1.61 -3.61
CA PHE A 164 9.71 0.16 -3.67
C PHE A 164 10.75 -0.18 -4.77
N THR A 165 11.40 -1.34 -4.67
CA THR A 165 12.37 -1.87 -5.67
C THR A 165 12.28 -3.40 -5.83
N LYS A 166 12.61 -3.96 -7.01
CA LYS A 166 12.88 -5.41 -7.27
C LYS A 166 13.71 -5.57 -8.57
N TYR A 167 14.95 -6.05 -8.64
CA TYR A 167 15.78 -6.88 -7.76
C TYR A 167 17.13 -6.18 -7.49
N SER A 168 17.63 -6.15 -6.24
CA SER A 168 18.44 -5.02 -5.71
C SER A 168 19.95 -5.29 -5.43
N LYS A 169 20.64 -4.29 -4.84
CA LYS A 169 22.08 -4.14 -4.46
C LYS A 169 23.00 -3.33 -5.41
N ASN A 170 23.23 -2.02 -5.31
CA ASN A 170 23.00 -1.07 -4.23
C ASN A 170 22.16 0.10 -4.79
N CYS A 171 20.89 0.20 -4.41
CA CYS A 171 20.05 1.34 -4.74
C CYS A 171 19.99 2.30 -3.56
N VAL A 172 20.11 3.59 -3.86
CA VAL A 172 20.05 4.72 -2.95
C VAL A 172 19.15 5.76 -3.61
N ASP A 173 18.26 6.33 -2.82
CA ASP A 173 17.01 6.91 -3.28
C ASP A 173 16.16 5.95 -4.12
N ASN A 174 15.26 5.27 -3.41
CA ASN A 174 13.83 5.57 -3.47
C ASN A 174 13.05 5.05 -4.69
N THR A 175 11.83 5.57 -4.82
CA THR A 175 10.55 4.84 -4.67
C THR A 175 10.18 3.89 -5.82
N PHE A 176 11.10 3.76 -6.76
CA PHE A 176 10.79 3.85 -8.16
C PHE A 176 12.04 3.37 -8.91
N ALA A 177 12.36 2.07 -8.77
CA ALA A 177 13.41 1.41 -9.56
C ALA A 177 13.23 -0.12 -9.64
N TYR A 178 13.12 -0.71 -10.84
CA TYR A 178 12.96 -2.16 -10.98
C TYR A 178 13.86 -2.78 -12.07
N HIS A 179 14.36 -3.97 -11.70
CA HIS A 179 15.47 -4.76 -12.22
C HIS A 179 16.81 -4.01 -12.04
N SER A 180 17.27 -3.98 -10.79
CA SER A 180 18.08 -2.89 -10.22
C SER A 180 19.58 -3.24 -10.07
N THR A 181 20.34 -2.48 -9.25
CA THR A 181 21.83 -2.41 -9.16
C THR A 181 22.49 -1.54 -10.25
N LEU A 182 23.36 -0.55 -10.02
CA LEU A 182 23.71 0.25 -8.83
C LEU A 182 23.20 1.69 -9.03
N CYS A 183 22.29 2.19 -8.20
CA CYS A 183 21.51 3.41 -8.50
C CYS A 183 21.60 4.47 -7.39
N TYR A 184 21.75 5.74 -7.79
CA TYR A 184 21.96 6.94 -6.95
C TYR A 184 21.68 8.18 -7.84
N GLU A 185 20.68 9.05 -7.65
CA GLU A 185 19.62 9.18 -6.64
C GLU A 185 18.24 9.25 -7.35
N CYS A 186 17.34 8.28 -7.13
CA CYS A 186 16.33 7.88 -8.12
C CYS A 186 14.89 8.39 -7.90
N ILE A 187 14.35 8.98 -8.98
CA ILE A 187 12.93 9.02 -9.40
C ILE A 187 13.01 9.12 -10.94
N GLN A 188 12.72 8.15 -11.80
CA GLN A 188 12.01 6.86 -11.73
C GLN A 188 12.57 6.03 -12.90
N VAL A 189 13.09 4.80 -12.70
CA VAL A 189 13.85 4.10 -13.76
C VAL A 189 13.69 2.57 -13.80
N TYR A 190 13.37 2.05 -14.98
CA TYR A 190 13.20 0.61 -15.27
C TYR A 190 14.11 0.13 -16.41
N ASN A 191 14.57 -1.13 -16.36
CA ASN A 191 15.33 -1.80 -17.42
C ASN A 191 16.57 -1.02 -17.91
N CYS A 192 17.33 -0.39 -17.00
CA CYS A 192 18.46 0.45 -17.35
C CYS A 192 19.81 -0.07 -16.81
N TYR A 193 20.91 0.30 -17.47
CA TYR A 193 22.27 -0.07 -17.06
C TYR A 193 23.22 1.14 -17.09
N ASN A 194 24.02 1.33 -16.04
CA ASN A 194 24.99 2.43 -15.93
C ASN A 194 24.35 3.82 -16.21
N VAL A 195 23.27 4.14 -15.48
CA VAL A 195 22.57 5.43 -15.56
C VAL A 195 22.80 6.24 -14.28
N ARG A 196 23.21 7.51 -14.40
CA ARG A 196 23.60 8.37 -13.26
C ARG A 196 23.02 9.78 -13.35
N HIS A 197 22.58 10.36 -12.22
CA HIS A 197 21.97 11.69 -12.17
C HIS A 197 20.86 11.89 -13.22
N ALA A 198 19.87 11.00 -13.27
CA ALA A 198 18.84 11.02 -14.29
C ALA A 198 17.44 10.68 -13.75
N MET A 199 16.40 11.18 -14.42
CA MET A 199 15.00 11.01 -14.01
C MET A 199 14.13 10.51 -15.17
N TYR A 200 13.08 9.76 -14.85
CA TYR A 200 12.11 9.18 -15.81
C TYR A 200 12.76 8.44 -16.99
N MET A 201 13.55 7.41 -16.71
CA MET A 201 14.29 6.65 -17.74
C MET A 201 13.69 5.26 -17.96
N ASP A 202 13.73 4.77 -19.21
CA ASP A 202 13.10 3.49 -19.59
C ASP A 202 13.94 2.80 -20.69
N GLY A 203 14.47 1.61 -20.43
CA GLY A 203 15.24 0.85 -21.43
C GLY A 203 16.51 1.54 -21.92
N CYS A 204 17.25 2.23 -21.04
CA CYS A 204 18.42 3.06 -21.40
C CYS A 204 19.76 2.50 -20.88
N SER A 205 20.87 2.79 -21.56
CA SER A 205 22.21 2.35 -21.11
C SER A 205 23.30 3.41 -21.25
N ASP A 206 24.29 3.40 -20.35
CA ASP A 206 25.47 4.27 -20.42
C ASP A 206 25.13 5.78 -20.53
N CYS A 207 24.12 6.22 -19.77
CA CYS A 207 23.60 7.60 -19.81
C CYS A 207 23.89 8.37 -18.52
N ALA A 208 24.10 9.69 -18.61
CA ALA A 208 24.19 10.53 -17.42
C ALA A 208 23.58 11.92 -17.61
N PHE A 209 23.06 12.52 -16.54
CA PHE A 209 22.47 13.86 -16.59
C PHE A 209 21.31 13.93 -17.61
N CYS A 210 20.33 13.04 -17.46
CA CYS A 210 19.22 12.88 -18.42
C CYS A 210 17.83 13.06 -17.78
N TYR A 211 16.82 13.42 -18.57
CA TYR A 211 15.44 13.61 -18.09
C TYR A 211 14.41 13.14 -19.12
N ASP A 212 13.49 12.26 -18.73
CA ASP A 212 12.45 11.66 -19.59
C ASP A 212 13.04 11.07 -20.89
N CYS A 213 13.89 10.04 -20.79
CA CYS A 213 14.48 9.39 -21.97
C CYS A 213 14.08 7.91 -22.06
N LYS A 214 13.79 7.42 -23.28
CA LYS A 214 13.44 6.01 -23.53
C LYS A 214 14.28 5.41 -24.65
N GLY A 215 14.71 4.16 -24.52
CA GLY A 215 15.47 3.43 -25.55
C GLY A 215 16.82 4.05 -25.90
N CYS A 216 17.38 4.91 -25.03
CA CYS A 216 18.57 5.70 -25.33
C CYS A 216 19.86 5.05 -24.83
N LYS A 217 20.96 5.22 -25.56
CA LYS A 217 22.28 4.74 -25.19
C LYS A 217 23.35 5.82 -25.34
N ASP A 218 24.41 5.84 -24.53
CA ASP A 218 25.52 6.81 -24.70
C ASP A 218 25.01 8.26 -24.85
N CYS A 219 24.16 8.71 -23.90
CA CYS A 219 23.56 10.04 -23.90
C CYS A 219 23.96 10.83 -22.65
N LEU A 220 24.29 12.10 -22.84
CA LEU A 220 24.78 12.99 -21.79
C LEU A 220 24.05 14.34 -21.85
N LEU A 221 23.71 14.92 -20.69
CA LEU A 221 23.06 16.25 -20.63
C LEU A 221 21.88 16.36 -21.61
N SER A 222 20.94 15.41 -21.55
CA SER A 222 19.93 15.23 -22.62
C SER A 222 18.52 15.01 -22.07
N ILE A 223 17.52 15.64 -22.70
CA ILE A 223 16.12 15.64 -22.24
C ILE A 223 15.13 15.16 -23.31
N ASN A 224 14.05 14.51 -22.89
CA ASN A 224 12.89 14.10 -23.70
C ASN A 224 13.24 13.23 -24.94
N LEU A 225 14.34 12.47 -24.92
CA LEU A 225 14.82 11.69 -26.07
C LEU A 225 14.15 10.31 -26.21
N ARG A 226 14.04 9.81 -27.43
CA ARG A 226 13.52 8.48 -27.77
C ARG A 226 14.45 7.82 -28.80
N ASP A 227 14.92 6.61 -28.51
CA ASP A 227 15.67 5.73 -29.43
C ASP A 227 16.89 6.41 -30.09
N LYS A 228 17.74 7.05 -29.27
CA LYS A 228 18.96 7.76 -29.70
C LYS A 228 20.24 7.19 -29.11
N GLN A 229 21.35 7.39 -29.82
CA GLN A 229 22.70 7.07 -29.35
C GLN A 229 23.69 8.19 -29.65
N TYR A 230 24.71 8.41 -28.80
CA TYR A 230 25.77 9.42 -28.96
C TYR A 230 25.24 10.85 -29.04
N VAL A 231 24.45 11.25 -28.02
CA VAL A 231 23.84 12.58 -27.93
C VAL A 231 24.38 13.36 -26.74
N ILE A 232 24.77 14.62 -26.96
CA ILE A 232 25.21 15.53 -25.89
C ILE A 232 24.45 16.84 -26.05
N LEU A 233 23.85 17.38 -24.98
CA LEU A 233 23.08 18.64 -25.03
C LEU A 233 21.94 18.62 -26.08
N ASN A 234 21.30 17.45 -26.25
CA ASN A 234 20.31 17.15 -27.30
C ASN A 234 20.84 17.21 -28.75
N GLU A 235 22.15 17.32 -28.97
CA GLU A 235 22.78 17.30 -30.30
C GLU A 235 23.39 15.91 -30.65
N GLN A 236 23.14 15.44 -31.87
CA GLN A 236 23.64 14.16 -32.37
C GLN A 236 25.12 14.27 -32.78
N HIS A 237 25.95 13.32 -32.35
CA HIS A 237 27.37 13.25 -32.70
C HIS A 237 27.77 11.90 -33.32
N THR A 238 28.96 11.84 -33.91
CA THR A 238 29.62 10.54 -34.16
C THR A 238 30.14 9.96 -32.85
N LYS A 239 30.52 8.67 -32.87
CA LYS A 239 31.10 8.00 -31.70
C LYS A 239 32.40 8.69 -31.24
N GLU A 240 33.27 9.03 -32.19
CA GLU A 240 34.58 9.64 -31.93
C GLU A 240 34.44 11.06 -31.35
N GLU A 241 33.47 11.83 -31.85
CA GLU A 241 33.12 13.15 -31.31
C GLU A 241 32.55 13.05 -29.89
N TYR A 242 31.68 12.06 -29.65
CA TYR A 242 31.08 11.79 -28.34
C TYR A 242 32.15 11.43 -27.30
N GLU A 243 33.01 10.45 -27.61
CA GLU A 243 34.10 10.01 -26.72
C GLU A 243 35.06 11.16 -26.38
N LYS A 244 35.37 12.02 -27.36
CA LYS A 244 36.19 13.21 -27.15
C LYS A 244 35.52 14.22 -26.22
N LYS A 245 34.26 14.61 -26.50
CA LYS A 245 33.50 15.57 -25.66
C LYS A 245 33.29 15.05 -24.23
N LEU A 246 33.06 13.75 -24.06
CA LEU A 246 32.94 13.11 -22.75
C LEU A 246 34.21 13.26 -21.92
N ALA A 247 35.39 13.08 -22.53
CA ALA A 247 36.68 13.27 -21.86
C ALA A 247 36.94 14.74 -21.48
N GLU A 248 36.50 15.70 -22.29
CA GLU A 248 36.64 17.14 -22.04
C GLU A 248 35.91 17.60 -20.76
N LEU A 249 34.84 16.91 -20.35
CA LEU A 249 34.02 17.23 -19.16
C LEU A 249 34.61 16.82 -17.81
N LYS A 250 35.68 16.00 -17.79
CA LYS A 250 36.45 15.64 -16.57
C LYS A 250 35.57 15.21 -15.37
N LEU A 251 34.66 14.27 -15.60
CA LEU A 251 33.75 13.72 -14.58
C LEU A 251 34.45 12.82 -13.53
N ASN A 252 35.72 13.07 -13.22
CA ASN A 252 36.55 12.37 -12.24
C ASN A 252 36.85 13.21 -10.99
N SER A 253 36.25 14.40 -10.84
CA SER A 253 36.31 15.22 -9.63
C SER A 253 34.91 15.61 -9.14
N TYR A 254 34.75 15.73 -7.82
CA TYR A 254 33.48 16.13 -7.19
C TYR A 254 33.00 17.51 -7.67
N GLU A 255 33.90 18.48 -7.76
CA GLU A 255 33.61 19.82 -8.26
C GLU A 255 33.10 19.80 -9.72
N SER A 256 33.72 18.99 -10.59
CA SER A 256 33.26 18.85 -11.98
C SER A 256 31.88 18.21 -12.07
N VAL A 257 31.58 17.21 -11.22
CA VAL A 257 30.25 16.57 -11.16
C VAL A 257 29.17 17.57 -10.72
N LEU A 258 29.43 18.39 -9.69
CA LEU A 258 28.47 19.41 -9.24
C LEU A 258 28.19 20.46 -10.33
N ASN A 259 29.22 20.98 -10.99
CA ASN A 259 29.05 21.97 -12.06
C ASN A 259 28.19 21.42 -13.23
N VAL A 260 28.36 20.14 -13.59
CA VAL A 260 27.55 19.48 -14.63
C VAL A 260 26.13 19.19 -14.14
N PHE A 261 25.96 18.85 -12.86
CA PHE A 261 24.66 18.69 -12.23
C PHE A 261 23.84 19.99 -12.27
N ASP A 262 24.43 21.15 -11.99
CA ASP A 262 23.73 22.43 -12.04
C ASP A 262 23.29 22.81 -13.47
N ILE A 263 24.13 22.54 -14.47
CA ILE A 263 23.78 22.70 -15.89
C ILE A 263 22.58 21.81 -16.25
N TRP A 264 22.62 20.54 -15.86
CA TRP A 264 21.51 19.61 -16.07
C TRP A 264 20.22 20.04 -15.37
N ASN A 265 20.32 20.43 -14.10
CA ASN A 265 19.20 20.81 -13.26
C ASN A 265 18.51 22.06 -13.80
N LYS A 266 19.28 23.05 -14.27
CA LYS A 266 18.74 24.20 -15.00
C LYS A 266 18.10 23.80 -16.33
N MET A 267 18.77 22.96 -17.11
CA MET A 267 18.30 22.55 -18.44
C MET A 267 16.98 21.77 -18.38
N ARG A 268 16.82 20.83 -17.45
CA ARG A 268 15.55 20.08 -17.31
C ARG A 268 14.40 21.02 -16.95
N ILE A 269 14.62 22.01 -16.07
CA ILE A 269 13.58 22.98 -15.66
C ILE A 269 13.21 23.93 -16.81
N GLU A 270 14.19 24.49 -17.52
CA GLU A 270 13.94 25.53 -18.54
C GLU A 270 13.51 24.98 -19.91
N LYS A 271 13.87 23.74 -20.23
CA LYS A 271 13.66 23.15 -21.57
C LYS A 271 12.90 21.82 -21.57
N GLY A 272 12.70 21.21 -20.39
CA GLY A 272 11.98 19.94 -20.27
C GLY A 272 10.53 20.08 -20.71
N ILE A 273 10.07 19.11 -21.48
CA ILE A 273 8.64 18.92 -21.73
C ILE A 273 8.10 18.06 -20.60
N TYR A 274 7.18 18.63 -19.82
CA TYR A 274 6.53 17.99 -18.69
C TYR A 274 5.11 17.55 -19.09
N ARG A 275 4.72 16.36 -18.66
CA ARG A 275 3.34 15.87 -18.80
C ARG A 275 2.53 16.33 -17.60
N ASP A 276 1.27 16.68 -17.83
CA ASP A 276 0.26 16.90 -16.79
C ASP A 276 -0.20 15.56 -16.19
N MET A 277 -0.33 14.52 -17.02
CA MET A 277 -0.72 13.17 -16.63
C MET A 277 0.12 12.08 -17.32
N SER A 278 0.33 10.98 -16.62
CA SER A 278 1.04 9.79 -17.09
C SER A 278 0.07 8.63 -17.35
N ASN A 279 -0.94 8.87 -18.18
CA ASN A 279 -1.98 7.88 -18.49
C ASN A 279 -1.71 7.19 -19.85
N LEU A 280 -1.80 5.87 -19.90
CA LEU A 280 -1.52 5.03 -21.08
C LEU A 280 -2.68 4.07 -21.33
N ASN A 281 -3.22 4.08 -22.56
CA ASN A 281 -4.35 3.21 -22.96
C ASN A 281 -5.57 3.33 -22.03
N CYS A 282 -5.95 4.56 -21.65
CA CYS A 282 -7.07 4.80 -20.74
C CYS A 282 -8.32 5.34 -21.46
N GLU A 283 -9.49 4.79 -21.13
CA GLU A 283 -10.80 5.26 -21.60
C GLU A 283 -11.65 5.76 -20.42
N ASN A 284 -12.31 6.93 -20.57
CA ASN A 284 -13.24 7.50 -19.59
C ASN A 284 -12.73 7.48 -18.13
N SER A 285 -11.44 7.74 -17.92
CA SER A 285 -10.79 7.58 -16.62
C SER A 285 -10.13 8.86 -16.12
N THR A 286 -10.23 9.14 -14.81
CA THR A 286 -9.64 10.31 -14.15
C THR A 286 -8.67 9.92 -13.03
N GLY A 287 -7.67 10.77 -12.82
CA GLY A 287 -6.53 10.49 -11.94
C GLY A 287 -5.22 10.41 -12.73
N ASN A 288 -4.18 9.81 -12.14
CA ASN A 288 -2.82 9.88 -12.69
C ASN A 288 -2.04 8.56 -12.55
N ASN A 289 -1.05 8.37 -13.42
CA ASN A 289 -0.23 7.15 -13.54
C ASN A 289 -1.10 5.91 -13.80
N LEU A 290 -2.06 6.04 -14.71
CA LEU A 290 -3.00 4.98 -15.10
C LEU A 290 -2.50 4.20 -16.32
N LYS A 291 -2.70 2.89 -16.34
CA LYS A 291 -2.33 2.03 -17.48
C LYS A 291 -3.39 0.98 -17.80
N ASP A 292 -3.82 0.91 -19.07
CA ASP A 292 -4.78 -0.08 -19.55
C ASP A 292 -6.10 -0.06 -18.73
N CYS A 293 -6.60 1.14 -18.43
CA CYS A 293 -7.74 1.39 -17.52
C CYS A 293 -9.01 1.89 -18.24
N LYS A 294 -10.19 1.53 -17.72
CA LYS A 294 -11.49 1.95 -18.28
C LYS A 294 -12.49 2.36 -17.20
N ASN A 295 -13.23 3.45 -17.43
CA ASN A 295 -14.27 3.97 -16.52
C ASN A 295 -13.82 4.26 -15.06
N CYS A 296 -12.52 4.48 -14.82
CA CYS A 296 -11.98 4.64 -13.45
C CYS A 296 -12.09 6.09 -12.95
N THR A 297 -12.61 6.34 -11.75
CA THR A 297 -12.79 7.72 -11.23
C THR A 297 -11.85 8.02 -10.06
N GLU A 298 -11.02 9.06 -10.18
CA GLU A 298 -10.08 9.51 -9.13
C GLU A 298 -9.16 8.38 -8.63
N CYS A 299 -8.56 7.64 -9.56
CA CYS A 299 -7.62 6.55 -9.25
C CYS A 299 -6.17 7.01 -9.45
N TYR A 300 -5.27 6.53 -8.60
CA TYR A 300 -3.84 6.85 -8.67
C TYR A 300 -3.03 5.56 -8.75
N ASN A 301 -1.97 5.57 -9.57
CA ASN A 301 -1.03 4.45 -9.74
C ASN A 301 -1.74 3.10 -10.00
N ALA A 302 -2.71 3.08 -10.92
CA ALA A 302 -3.54 1.90 -11.18
C ALA A 302 -3.26 1.30 -12.57
N SER A 303 -3.19 -0.03 -12.66
CA SER A 303 -3.16 -0.74 -13.96
C SER A 303 -4.29 -1.77 -14.11
N ASN A 304 -4.72 -2.02 -15.35
CA ASN A 304 -5.72 -3.03 -15.76
C ASN A 304 -7.12 -2.92 -15.09
N CYS A 305 -7.43 -1.79 -14.46
CA CYS A 305 -8.68 -1.57 -13.74
C CYS A 305 -9.84 -1.21 -14.67
N GLU A 306 -11.03 -1.76 -14.41
CA GLU A 306 -12.29 -1.37 -15.06
C GLU A 306 -13.32 -0.96 -13.98
N ASP A 307 -14.18 0.03 -14.27
CA ASP A 307 -15.33 0.49 -13.45
C ASP A 307 -15.04 0.81 -11.94
N CYS A 308 -13.78 1.06 -11.55
CA CYS A 308 -13.35 1.39 -10.18
C CYS A 308 -13.50 2.87 -9.80
N LYS A 309 -13.48 3.21 -8.49
CA LYS A 309 -13.27 4.60 -8.02
C LYS A 309 -12.37 4.70 -6.78
N TYR A 310 -11.67 5.83 -6.64
CA TYR A 310 -10.96 6.24 -5.43
C TYR A 310 -9.85 5.28 -4.96
N LEU A 311 -9.18 4.60 -5.90
CA LEU A 311 -8.04 3.70 -5.65
C LEU A 311 -6.74 4.50 -5.48
N TYR A 312 -5.81 4.04 -4.62
CA TYR A 312 -4.57 4.80 -4.38
C TYR A 312 -3.22 4.16 -4.78
N ASP A 313 -3.03 2.83 -4.78
CA ASP A 313 -1.91 2.20 -5.53
C ASP A 313 -2.13 0.69 -5.74
N VAL A 314 -2.30 0.25 -7.00
CA VAL A 314 -2.69 -1.13 -7.34
C VAL A 314 -2.28 -1.60 -8.75
N LEU A 315 -1.80 -2.86 -8.84
CA LEU A 315 -1.53 -3.54 -10.12
C LEU A 315 -2.27 -4.87 -10.29
N ASP A 316 -3.57 -4.86 -9.93
CA ASP A 316 -4.73 -5.59 -10.52
C ASP A 316 -5.89 -5.55 -9.50
N ALA A 317 -7.02 -4.89 -9.82
CA ALA A 317 -8.23 -4.85 -8.97
C ALA A 317 -9.49 -4.42 -9.76
N LYS A 318 -10.67 -5.03 -9.47
CA LYS A 318 -11.98 -4.68 -10.10
C LYS A 318 -13.17 -5.03 -9.18
N ASP A 319 -13.98 -4.15 -8.62
CA ASP A 319 -14.25 -2.74 -8.93
C ASP A 319 -14.13 -1.89 -7.64
N CYS A 320 -13.02 -2.03 -6.89
CA CYS A 320 -12.94 -1.59 -5.50
C CYS A 320 -13.18 -0.07 -5.30
N GLN A 321 -13.77 0.28 -4.15
CA GLN A 321 -14.39 1.60 -3.93
C GLN A 321 -14.48 1.98 -2.43
N ASP A 322 -13.41 2.00 -1.62
CA ASP A 322 -12.03 2.39 -1.97
C ASP A 322 -10.95 1.37 -1.50
N LEU A 323 -9.66 1.62 -1.79
CA LEU A 323 -8.54 0.69 -1.50
C LEU A 323 -7.13 1.35 -1.42
N ASN A 324 -6.40 1.18 -0.31
CA ASN A 324 -5.01 1.67 -0.13
C ASN A 324 -4.12 0.60 0.56
N TYR A 325 -3.43 -0.37 -0.05
CA TYR A 325 -2.80 -0.53 -1.36
C TYR A 325 -2.77 -2.04 -1.69
N SER A 326 -2.50 -2.47 -2.93
CA SER A 326 -2.44 -3.93 -3.23
C SER A 326 -1.48 -4.34 -4.34
N LEU A 327 -0.95 -5.56 -4.22
CA LEU A 327 -0.38 -6.27 -5.36
C LEU A 327 -0.82 -7.76 -5.36
N TYR A 328 -2.08 -8.00 -5.76
CA TYR A 328 -2.79 -9.28 -6.00
C TYR A 328 -3.76 -9.68 -4.88
N LYS A 329 -5.04 -10.04 -5.10
CA LYS A 329 -5.93 -10.02 -6.30
C LYS A 329 -7.39 -9.75 -5.81
N PRO A 330 -7.77 -8.51 -5.48
CA PRO A 330 -9.11 -8.23 -4.96
C PRO A 330 -10.15 -7.98 -6.08
N GLU A 331 -11.25 -8.77 -6.09
CA GLU A 331 -12.44 -8.51 -6.92
C GLU A 331 -13.77 -8.59 -6.13
N VAL A 332 -13.88 -7.89 -5.00
CA VAL A 332 -14.51 -6.54 -4.92
C VAL A 332 -14.47 -6.07 -3.44
N SER A 333 -13.97 -4.85 -3.16
CA SER A 333 -13.72 -4.37 -1.79
C SER A 333 -14.25 -2.97 -1.48
N TYR A 334 -14.70 -2.76 -0.24
CA TYR A 334 -14.97 -1.45 0.39
C TYR A 334 -14.81 -1.62 1.91
N ASP A 335 -13.84 -1.06 2.64
CA ASP A 335 -13.04 0.16 2.41
C ASP A 335 -11.63 -0.04 3.02
N LEU A 336 -10.64 -0.60 2.31
CA LEU A 336 -9.53 -1.38 2.91
C LEU A 336 -8.16 -0.67 3.01
N ILE A 337 -7.28 -1.12 3.92
CA ILE A 337 -5.85 -0.74 3.94
C ILE A 337 -4.82 -1.90 4.11
N SER A 338 -4.40 -2.43 2.95
CA SER A 338 -3.28 -3.34 2.61
C SER A 338 -3.55 -4.87 2.58
N THR A 339 -3.07 -5.57 1.54
CA THR A 339 -3.53 -6.93 1.19
C THR A 339 -2.61 -7.78 0.29
N LEU A 340 -2.62 -9.10 0.55
CA LEU A 340 -2.34 -10.23 -0.34
C LEU A 340 -3.13 -11.45 0.18
N GLN A 341 -4.00 -12.20 -0.50
CA GLN A 341 -4.81 -11.96 -1.71
C GLN A 341 -6.24 -12.44 -1.33
N MET A 342 -7.32 -11.75 -1.72
CA MET A 342 -8.64 -11.93 -1.04
C MET A 342 -9.89 -11.86 -1.96
N ARG A 343 -11.01 -12.45 -1.44
CA ARG A 343 -12.32 -12.81 -2.07
C ARG A 343 -13.11 -11.56 -2.56
N ASN A 344 -14.24 -11.27 -1.92
CA ASN A 344 -14.90 -9.96 -1.89
C ASN A 344 -14.94 -9.52 -0.41
N CYS A 345 -14.72 -8.24 -0.06
CA CYS A 345 -14.42 -7.86 1.33
C CYS A 345 -15.01 -6.50 1.79
N ALA A 346 -15.48 -6.46 3.03
CA ALA A 346 -15.89 -5.24 3.75
C ALA A 346 -16.02 -5.51 5.26
N PHE A 347 -15.30 -4.91 6.20
CA PHE A 347 -14.28 -3.86 6.21
C PHE A 347 -13.05 -4.41 6.96
N SER A 348 -11.83 -3.97 6.70
CA SER A 348 -10.66 -4.81 7.07
C SER A 348 -9.35 -4.08 7.34
N LEU A 349 -8.45 -4.73 8.09
CA LEU A 349 -7.04 -4.35 8.16
C LEU A 349 -6.09 -5.52 8.36
N ALA A 350 -5.22 -5.76 7.38
CA ALA A 350 -4.19 -6.80 7.34
C ALA A 350 -4.71 -8.24 7.53
N SER A 351 -4.74 -9.02 6.45
CA SER A 351 -4.98 -10.46 6.52
C SER A 351 -4.34 -11.18 5.33
N HIS A 352 -3.32 -12.01 5.55
CA HIS A 352 -2.62 -12.70 4.47
C HIS A 352 -3.40 -13.95 4.05
N TYR A 353 -3.69 -14.10 2.77
CA TYR A 353 -4.38 -15.26 2.16
C TYR A 353 -5.78 -15.56 2.76
N CYS A 354 -6.49 -14.53 3.24
CA CYS A 354 -7.83 -14.65 3.82
C CYS A 354 -8.96 -14.33 2.84
N ASN A 355 -10.14 -14.92 3.04
CA ASN A 355 -11.21 -14.85 2.05
C ASN A 355 -12.64 -14.93 2.70
N ASP A 356 -13.59 -14.07 2.28
CA ASP A 356 -14.88 -13.72 2.93
C ASP A 356 -14.74 -13.34 4.41
N VAL A 357 -14.33 -12.08 4.62
CA VAL A 357 -13.97 -11.56 5.93
C VAL A 357 -14.59 -10.17 6.17
N TYR A 358 -15.14 -9.97 7.36
CA TYR A 358 -15.82 -8.75 7.80
C TYR A 358 -15.23 -8.30 9.15
N TYR A 359 -14.79 -7.05 9.27
CA TYR A 359 -14.14 -6.48 10.47
C TYR A 359 -12.98 -7.34 11.01
N CYS A 360 -11.89 -7.49 10.27
CA CYS A 360 -10.78 -8.40 10.66
C CYS A 360 -9.44 -7.68 10.85
N GLU A 361 -8.62 -8.23 11.75
CA GLU A 361 -7.25 -7.77 12.06
C GLU A 361 -6.27 -8.96 12.18
N MET A 362 -5.11 -8.89 11.51
CA MET A 362 -3.99 -9.85 11.57
C MET A 362 -4.31 -11.34 11.32
N CYS A 363 -5.44 -11.68 10.70
CA CYS A 363 -5.81 -13.07 10.42
C CYS A 363 -5.10 -13.61 9.17
N ASN A 364 -4.50 -14.80 9.25
CA ASN A 364 -3.75 -15.42 8.16
C ASN A 364 -4.39 -16.74 7.72
N ASN A 365 -4.39 -17.03 6.41
CA ASN A 365 -4.84 -18.30 5.81
C ASN A 365 -6.21 -18.79 6.32
N SER A 366 -7.18 -17.89 6.49
CA SER A 366 -8.46 -18.15 7.17
C SER A 366 -9.65 -17.65 6.37
N HIS A 367 -10.83 -18.23 6.56
CA HIS A 367 -12.02 -17.88 5.77
C HIS A 367 -13.33 -17.88 6.55
N ASP A 368 -14.36 -17.21 6.00
CA ASP A 368 -15.70 -17.10 6.58
C ASP A 368 -15.63 -16.54 8.03
N LEU A 369 -15.21 -15.27 8.13
CA LEU A 369 -14.86 -14.61 9.40
C LEU A 369 -15.67 -13.32 9.64
N PHE A 370 -16.04 -13.08 10.89
CA PHE A 370 -16.75 -11.85 11.30
C PHE A 370 -16.20 -11.30 12.63
N GLY A 371 -15.42 -10.22 12.61
CA GLY A 371 -14.91 -9.57 13.83
C GLY A 371 -13.79 -10.33 14.54
N CYS A 372 -12.75 -10.81 13.84
CA CYS A 372 -11.69 -11.61 14.47
C CYS A 372 -10.30 -10.97 14.36
N ILE A 373 -9.46 -11.26 15.36
CA ILE A 373 -8.20 -10.55 15.64
C ILE A 373 -7.10 -11.57 15.93
N ALA A 374 -6.39 -11.92 14.86
CA ALA A 374 -5.12 -12.65 14.78
C ALA A 374 -5.15 -14.19 14.61
N LEU A 375 -6.23 -14.76 14.05
CA LEU A 375 -6.32 -16.21 13.82
C LEU A 375 -5.51 -16.71 12.61
N ASN A 376 -4.97 -17.93 12.68
CA ASN A 376 -4.24 -18.57 11.58
C ASN A 376 -4.80 -19.97 11.27
N HIS A 377 -5.08 -20.26 9.99
CA HIS A 377 -5.66 -21.55 9.52
C HIS A 377 -7.01 -21.91 10.17
N LYS A 378 -7.98 -20.98 10.17
CA LYS A 378 -9.32 -21.16 10.79
C LYS A 378 -10.49 -20.81 9.85
N GLU A 379 -11.67 -21.30 10.21
CA GLU A 379 -12.92 -21.04 9.50
C GLU A 379 -14.11 -20.83 10.47
N ASN A 380 -15.16 -20.12 10.04
CA ASN A 380 -16.41 -19.91 10.80
C ASN A 380 -16.17 -19.29 12.19
N CYS A 381 -15.44 -18.17 12.24
CA CYS A 381 -14.97 -17.57 13.49
C CYS A 381 -15.50 -16.15 13.74
N ILE A 382 -15.77 -15.86 15.02
CA ILE A 382 -16.23 -14.57 15.54
C ILE A 382 -15.44 -14.27 16.82
N LEU A 383 -14.83 -13.08 16.94
CA LEU A 383 -14.08 -12.63 18.13
C LEU A 383 -13.10 -13.69 18.71
N ASN A 384 -12.22 -14.24 17.85
CA ASN A 384 -11.26 -15.32 18.17
C ASN A 384 -11.86 -16.64 18.66
N LYS A 385 -13.18 -16.84 18.53
CA LYS A 385 -13.84 -18.10 18.79
C LYS A 385 -14.34 -18.76 17.51
N GLN A 386 -14.12 -20.06 17.41
CA GLN A 386 -14.58 -20.91 16.30
C GLN A 386 -15.94 -21.53 16.64
N TYR A 387 -16.83 -21.55 15.66
CA TYR A 387 -18.20 -22.10 15.75
C TYR A 387 -18.39 -23.20 14.70
N SER A 388 -19.46 -24.00 14.84
CA SER A 388 -19.94 -24.77 13.69
C SER A 388 -20.47 -23.85 12.60
N LYS A 389 -20.52 -24.33 11.36
CA LYS A 389 -21.04 -23.55 10.23
C LYS A 389 -22.49 -23.12 10.46
N GLU A 390 -23.31 -24.01 11.01
CA GLU A 390 -24.72 -23.76 11.31
C GLU A 390 -24.89 -22.67 12.38
N GLU A 391 -24.07 -22.70 13.43
CA GLU A 391 -24.07 -21.66 14.47
C GLU A 391 -23.59 -20.30 13.94
N TYR A 392 -22.55 -20.30 13.10
CA TYR A 392 -22.02 -19.09 12.46
C TYR A 392 -23.06 -18.42 11.55
N GLU A 393 -23.70 -19.20 10.66
CA GLU A 393 -24.76 -18.75 9.76
C GLU A 393 -26.03 -18.28 10.49
N GLU A 394 -26.29 -18.75 11.71
CA GLU A 394 -27.41 -18.27 12.55
C GLU A 394 -27.05 -17.03 13.38
N LEU A 395 -25.79 -16.93 13.85
CA LEU A 395 -25.35 -15.86 14.76
C LEU A 395 -25.02 -14.57 14.03
N VAL A 396 -24.28 -14.62 12.91
CA VAL A 396 -23.89 -13.41 12.15
C VAL A 396 -25.09 -12.54 11.75
N PRO A 397 -26.22 -13.07 11.26
CA PRO A 397 -27.45 -12.31 11.07
C PRO A 397 -27.89 -11.45 12.26
N LYS A 398 -27.78 -11.98 13.49
CA LYS A 398 -28.21 -11.29 14.73
C LYS A 398 -27.24 -10.16 15.06
N ILE A 399 -25.94 -10.38 14.85
CA ILE A 399 -24.90 -9.36 15.01
C ILE A 399 -25.15 -8.20 14.03
N ILE A 400 -25.39 -8.50 12.75
CA ILE A 400 -25.61 -7.47 11.73
C ILE A 400 -26.84 -6.61 12.04
N GLU A 401 -27.96 -7.20 12.50
CA GLU A 401 -29.14 -6.40 12.88
C GLU A 401 -28.88 -5.53 14.14
N LYS A 402 -28.05 -5.98 15.09
CA LYS A 402 -27.58 -5.12 16.21
C LYS A 402 -26.70 -3.97 15.71
N MET A 403 -25.71 -4.26 14.86
CA MET A 403 -24.84 -3.25 14.26
C MET A 403 -25.62 -2.22 13.41
N LYS A 404 -26.72 -2.61 12.76
CA LYS A 404 -27.62 -1.67 12.07
C LYS A 404 -28.35 -0.74 13.04
N ALA A 405 -28.83 -1.26 14.17
CA ALA A 405 -29.48 -0.45 15.20
C ALA A 405 -28.50 0.57 15.82
N ASP A 406 -27.25 0.16 16.02
CA ASP A 406 -26.17 1.00 16.55
C ASP A 406 -25.56 1.96 15.51
N LYS A 407 -25.88 1.77 14.22
CA LYS A 407 -25.31 2.48 13.05
C LYS A 407 -23.83 2.19 12.77
N GLU A 408 -23.35 1.03 13.21
CA GLU A 408 -22.01 0.50 12.95
C GLU A 408 -21.93 -0.25 11.62
N TRP A 409 -23.03 -0.91 11.20
CA TRP A 409 -23.04 -1.74 9.99
C TRP A 409 -22.78 -0.91 8.73
N GLY A 410 -21.78 -1.31 7.94
CA GLY A 410 -21.50 -0.73 6.64
C GLY A 410 -20.35 0.28 6.60
N TYR A 411 -19.57 0.39 7.68
CA TYR A 411 -18.51 1.38 7.79
C TYR A 411 -17.19 0.77 8.26
N PHE A 412 -16.09 1.33 7.79
CA PHE A 412 -14.76 1.06 8.35
C PHE A 412 -14.66 1.47 9.82
N PHE A 413 -13.67 0.90 10.51
CA PHE A 413 -13.38 1.20 11.90
C PHE A 413 -13.19 2.72 12.16
N PRO A 414 -13.68 3.25 13.30
CA PRO A 414 -13.41 4.61 13.75
C PRO A 414 -11.92 4.91 13.97
N VAL A 415 -11.49 6.16 13.80
CA VAL A 415 -10.07 6.56 13.96
C VAL A 415 -9.60 6.37 15.41
N GLU A 416 -10.52 6.51 16.36
CA GLU A 416 -10.33 6.36 17.81
C GLU A 416 -10.09 4.90 18.26
N MET A 417 -10.08 3.96 17.31
CA MET A 417 -9.67 2.57 17.51
C MET A 417 -8.29 2.25 16.91
N SER A 418 -7.67 3.18 16.16
CA SER A 418 -6.32 2.99 15.63
C SER A 418 -5.32 2.73 16.76
N PRO A 419 -4.38 1.78 16.58
CA PRO A 419 -3.37 1.47 17.59
C PRO A 419 -2.16 2.44 17.54
N SER A 420 -2.17 3.45 16.66
CA SER A 420 -1.12 4.46 16.49
C SER A 420 -1.65 5.89 16.72
N ALA A 421 -0.80 6.80 17.18
CA ALA A 421 -1.15 8.22 17.25
C ALA A 421 -1.26 8.82 15.84
N TYR A 422 -2.21 9.73 15.61
CA TYR A 422 -2.48 10.26 14.26
C TYR A 422 -1.23 10.86 13.59
N ASN A 423 -0.38 11.57 14.34
CA ASN A 423 0.86 12.17 13.84
C ASN A 423 1.99 11.17 13.53
N GLU A 424 1.78 9.88 13.78
CA GLU A 424 2.72 8.79 13.48
C GLU A 424 2.22 7.91 12.31
N THR A 425 1.05 8.27 11.76
CA THR A 425 0.38 7.53 10.68
C THR A 425 0.54 8.24 9.33
N VAL A 426 0.13 7.57 8.25
CA VAL A 426 0.25 8.07 6.86
C VAL A 426 -0.94 8.96 6.40
N ALA A 427 -1.59 9.66 7.34
CA ALA A 427 -2.95 10.22 7.21
C ALA A 427 -3.08 11.75 7.05
#